data_AF-A0A919K3P2-F1
#
_entry.id   AF-A0A919K3P2-F1
#
_cell.length_a   1.000
_cell.length_b   1.000
_cell.length_c   1.000
_cell.angle_alpha   90.00
_cell.angle_beta   90.00
_cell.angle_gamma   90.00
#
_symmetry.space_group_name_H-M   'P 1'
#
loop_
_entity.id
_entity.type
_entity.pdbx_description
1 polymer ?
#
loop_
_entity_poly.entity_id
_entity_poly.type
_entity_poly.pdbx_seq_one_letter_code
_entity_poly.pdbx_strand_id
1 'polypeptide(L)'
;MDEQTFWDLVDRIGHDPADFDRLADELSDHSAADIRDFADHLARALHALDTPAHYRAVATSGTSFLGVRCAAVAAGASAYRQVLSAPATLASFAGRPGTQLLPLAERAYRTSTRNAWQHQPAVSTRTGSNVAAWGDSWLRPHMGTTTGDGRAPRDYMIVLRHVALTLDADPAWRAWWRQSGLSACELGIVAEGKLDHLRPSADIRRFDDRLKANFTCALPTGPDADLPTRAVAEVRAMFEVIGQAMSLPALPPTPPVPALPSDVPEVPVTTKALPSAPQDLEAQGYLTLAQIQEFFG
;
A
#
# COMPACT_ATOMS: atom_id res chain seq x y z
N MET A 1 -10.62 23.52 14.88
CA MET A 1 -10.68 22.89 16.21
C MET A 1 -9.30 22.43 16.66
N ASP A 2 -9.07 22.41 17.96
CA ASP A 2 -7.83 21.88 18.54
C ASP A 2 -7.87 20.34 18.66
N GLU A 3 -6.73 19.76 19.04
CA GLU A 3 -6.57 18.31 19.17
C GLU A 3 -7.43 17.72 20.30
N GLN A 4 -7.60 18.45 21.40
CA GLN A 4 -8.43 17.98 22.52
C GLN A 4 -9.90 17.85 22.08
N THR A 5 -10.44 18.86 21.39
CA THR A 5 -11.81 18.82 20.86
C THR A 5 -12.01 17.68 19.87
N PHE A 6 -11.02 17.41 19.02
CA PHE A 6 -11.04 16.25 18.11
C PHE A 6 -11.18 14.94 18.88
N TRP A 7 -10.38 14.74 19.92
CA TRP A 7 -10.45 13.53 20.74
C TRP A 7 -11.74 13.43 21.56
N ASP A 8 -12.23 14.54 22.11
CA ASP A 8 -13.50 14.58 22.85
C ASP A 8 -14.71 14.20 21.97
N LEU A 9 -14.64 14.48 20.66
CA LEU A 9 -15.63 14.05 19.67
C LEU A 9 -15.49 12.56 19.33
N VAL A 10 -14.26 12.11 19.08
CA VAL A 10 -13.97 10.70 18.75
C VAL A 10 -14.26 9.75 19.92
N ASP A 11 -13.99 10.17 21.16
CA ASP A 11 -14.24 9.37 22.38
C ASP A 11 -15.73 9.09 22.62
N ARG A 12 -16.64 9.79 21.92
CA ARG A 12 -18.09 9.53 21.96
C ARG A 12 -18.53 8.38 21.04
N ILE A 13 -17.63 7.90 20.17
CA ILE A 13 -17.89 6.72 19.36
C ILE A 13 -17.86 5.50 20.27
N GLY A 14 -19.03 4.93 20.51
CA GLY A 14 -19.18 3.68 21.25
C GLY A 14 -19.06 2.46 20.35
N HIS A 15 -19.86 1.44 20.66
CA HIS A 15 -19.91 0.20 19.89
C HIS A 15 -21.04 0.18 18.85
N ASP A 16 -21.89 1.20 18.82
CA ASP A 16 -23.05 1.27 17.92
C ASP A 16 -22.62 1.93 16.60
N PRO A 17 -22.83 1.28 15.43
CA PRO A 17 -22.60 1.92 14.13
C PRO A 17 -23.30 3.29 13.98
N ALA A 18 -24.43 3.52 14.65
CA ALA A 18 -25.13 4.81 14.64
C ALA A 18 -24.36 5.93 15.35
N ASP A 19 -23.35 5.62 16.17
CA ASP A 19 -22.48 6.61 16.81
C ASP A 19 -21.71 7.44 15.75
N PHE A 20 -21.32 6.83 14.61
CA PHE A 20 -20.65 7.55 13.53
C PHE A 20 -21.58 8.56 12.84
N ASP A 21 -22.85 8.22 12.66
CA ASP A 21 -23.83 9.15 12.07
C ASP A 21 -24.13 10.30 13.04
N ARG A 22 -24.27 10.02 14.34
CA ARG A 22 -24.41 11.07 15.37
C ARG A 22 -23.21 12.01 15.41
N LEU A 23 -22.00 11.48 15.29
CA LEU A 23 -20.79 12.29 15.21
C LEU A 23 -20.76 13.14 13.92
N ALA A 24 -21.22 12.60 12.78
CA ALA A 24 -21.30 13.38 11.53
C ALA A 24 -22.27 14.56 11.67
N ASP A 25 -23.42 14.33 12.30
CA ASP A 25 -24.44 15.35 12.55
C ASP A 25 -23.90 16.42 13.51
N GLU A 26 -23.31 16.02 14.64
CA GLU A 26 -22.69 16.95 15.58
C GLU A 26 -21.59 17.78 14.91
N LEU A 27 -20.70 17.14 14.14
CA LEU A 27 -19.64 17.83 13.40
C LEU A 27 -20.20 18.82 12.38
N SER A 28 -21.43 18.62 11.88
CA SER A 28 -22.05 19.54 10.92
C SER A 28 -22.52 20.87 11.55
N ASP A 29 -22.70 20.91 12.87
CA ASP A 29 -23.00 22.13 13.63
C ASP A 29 -21.75 22.99 13.87
N HIS A 30 -20.55 22.45 13.61
CA HIS A 30 -19.30 23.18 13.70
C HIS A 30 -19.03 24.03 12.45
N SER A 31 -18.08 24.98 12.59
CA SER A 31 -17.68 25.81 11.47
C SER A 31 -16.97 25.00 10.37
N ALA A 32 -17.05 25.47 9.13
CA ALA A 32 -16.33 24.88 8.00
C ALA A 32 -14.83 24.74 8.24
N ALA A 33 -14.22 25.65 9.03
CA ALA A 33 -12.82 25.56 9.42
C ALA A 33 -12.57 24.43 10.42
N ASP A 34 -13.43 24.30 11.44
CA ASP A 34 -13.33 23.22 12.43
C ASP A 34 -13.49 21.83 11.81
N ILE A 35 -14.38 21.67 10.82
CA ILE A 35 -14.57 20.41 10.11
C ILE A 35 -13.30 20.01 9.32
N ARG A 36 -12.61 20.99 8.73
CA ARG A 36 -11.32 20.76 8.05
C ARG A 36 -10.23 20.39 9.05
N ASP A 37 -10.16 21.09 10.17
CA ASP A 37 -9.22 20.76 11.24
C ASP A 37 -9.47 19.34 11.79
N PHE A 38 -10.73 18.91 11.94
CA PHE A 38 -11.07 17.54 12.29
C PHE A 38 -10.48 16.54 11.29
N ALA A 39 -10.61 16.79 9.98
CA ALA A 39 -10.01 15.94 8.95
C ALA A 39 -8.47 15.90 9.06
N ASP A 40 -7.84 17.02 9.40
CA ASP A 40 -6.38 17.11 9.56
C ASP A 40 -5.88 16.39 10.81
N HIS A 41 -6.63 16.43 11.92
CA HIS A 41 -6.31 15.65 13.13
C HIS A 41 -6.48 14.15 12.88
N LEU A 42 -7.59 13.72 12.25
CA LEU A 42 -7.79 12.34 11.85
C LEU A 42 -6.67 11.84 10.94
N ALA A 43 -6.31 12.63 9.92
CA ALA A 43 -5.24 12.27 8.99
C ALA A 43 -3.90 12.11 9.71
N ARG A 44 -3.55 13.03 10.62
CA ARG A 44 -2.33 12.94 11.43
C ARG A 44 -2.31 11.73 12.35
N ALA A 45 -3.41 11.41 13.02
CA ALA A 45 -3.51 10.22 13.87
C ALA A 45 -3.30 8.93 13.06
N LEU A 46 -3.98 8.78 11.92
CA LEU A 46 -3.81 7.62 11.05
C LEU A 46 -2.40 7.52 10.46
N HIS A 47 -1.80 8.67 10.10
CA HIS A 47 -0.44 8.75 9.58
C HIS A 47 0.62 8.36 10.63
N ALA A 48 0.42 8.73 11.90
CA ALA A 48 1.32 8.35 12.99
C ALA A 48 1.36 6.83 13.22
N LEU A 49 0.24 6.14 12.99
CA LEU A 49 0.17 4.67 13.07
C LEU A 49 0.67 3.97 11.79
N ASP A 50 0.95 4.71 10.72
CA ASP A 50 1.47 4.17 9.45
C ASP A 50 2.95 3.82 9.57
N THR A 51 3.27 2.68 10.17
CA THR A 51 4.66 2.24 10.35
C THR A 51 4.81 0.76 10.03
N PRO A 52 6.03 0.27 9.70
CA PRO A 52 6.28 -1.15 9.49
C PRO A 52 5.93 -2.02 10.70
N ALA A 53 6.17 -1.53 11.93
CA ALA A 53 5.88 -2.27 13.15
C ALA A 53 4.37 -2.50 13.34
N HIS A 54 3.58 -1.46 13.14
CA HIS A 54 2.12 -1.52 13.19
C HIS A 54 1.55 -2.38 12.06
N TYR A 55 2.09 -2.25 10.83
CA TYR A 55 1.68 -3.06 9.69
C TYR A 55 1.89 -4.56 9.94
N ARG A 56 3.05 -4.96 10.47
CA ARG A 56 3.33 -6.36 10.82
C ARG A 56 2.38 -6.92 11.87
N ALA A 57 1.98 -6.11 12.85
CA ALA A 57 1.07 -6.54 13.91
C ALA A 57 -0.29 -7.02 13.36
N VAL A 58 -0.74 -6.46 12.24
CA VAL A 58 -2.01 -6.84 11.60
C VAL A 58 -1.83 -7.70 10.35
N ALA A 59 -0.58 -7.92 9.91
CA ALA A 59 -0.30 -8.61 8.66
C ALA A 59 -0.89 -10.04 8.64
N THR A 60 -0.99 -10.71 9.78
CA THR A 60 -1.51 -12.09 9.83
C THR A 60 -3.02 -12.18 9.97
N SER A 61 -3.74 -11.07 10.22
CA SER A 61 -5.19 -11.12 10.46
C SER A 61 -6.03 -11.10 9.18
N GLY A 62 -5.44 -10.79 8.02
CA GLY A 62 -6.16 -10.66 6.75
C GLY A 62 -7.12 -9.47 6.70
N THR A 63 -7.01 -8.55 7.65
CA THR A 63 -7.82 -7.33 7.74
C THR A 63 -7.08 -6.12 7.18
N SER A 64 -7.83 -5.10 6.78
CA SER A 64 -7.25 -3.82 6.34
C SER A 64 -6.35 -3.15 7.36
N PHE A 65 -5.10 -2.86 6.98
CA PHE A 65 -4.25 -2.04 7.83
C PHE A 65 -4.79 -0.61 8.01
N LEU A 66 -5.40 -0.02 6.98
CA LEU A 66 -6.08 1.28 7.14
C LEU A 66 -7.31 1.13 8.04
N GLY A 67 -8.14 0.13 7.78
CA GLY A 67 -9.33 -0.13 8.60
C GLY A 67 -9.02 -0.38 10.08
N VAL A 68 -7.97 -1.14 10.39
CA VAL A 68 -7.56 -1.40 11.78
C VAL A 68 -6.97 -0.14 12.43
N ARG A 69 -6.22 0.69 11.69
CA ARG A 69 -5.80 2.01 12.19
C ARG A 69 -7.00 2.91 12.49
N CYS A 70 -8.00 2.93 11.60
CA CYS A 70 -9.25 3.65 11.84
C CYS A 70 -10.00 3.11 13.05
N ALA A 71 -10.06 1.80 13.25
CA ALA A 71 -10.69 1.19 14.42
C ALA A 71 -9.97 1.53 15.73
N ALA A 72 -8.64 1.62 15.72
CA ALA A 72 -7.87 2.06 16.87
C ALA A 72 -8.10 3.53 17.21
N VAL A 73 -8.22 4.40 16.20
CA VAL A 73 -8.59 5.82 16.39
C VAL A 73 -10.04 5.95 16.88
N ALA A 74 -10.98 5.23 16.26
CA ALA A 74 -12.39 5.24 16.64
C ALA A 74 -12.64 4.73 18.07
N ALA A 75 -11.73 3.91 18.61
CA ALA A 75 -11.78 3.46 20.00
C ALA A 75 -11.30 4.52 21.01
N GLY A 76 -10.93 5.72 20.54
CA GLY A 76 -10.65 6.87 21.36
C GLY A 76 -9.17 7.14 21.64
N ALA A 77 -8.91 8.27 22.29
CA ALA A 77 -7.57 8.81 22.53
C ALA A 77 -6.69 7.87 23.36
N SER A 78 -7.27 7.17 24.33
CA SER A 78 -6.54 6.22 25.17
C SER A 78 -6.08 5.00 24.38
N ALA A 79 -6.97 4.43 23.55
CA ALA A 79 -6.65 3.30 22.68
C ALA A 79 -5.59 3.69 21.65
N TYR A 80 -5.77 4.84 21.00
CA TYR A 80 -4.80 5.40 20.07
C TYR A 80 -3.40 5.55 20.69
N ARG A 81 -3.30 6.19 21.86
CA ARG A 81 -2.02 6.38 22.57
C ARG A 81 -1.37 5.07 22.96
N GLN A 82 -2.15 4.09 23.40
CA GLN A 82 -1.64 2.75 23.72
C GLN A 82 -1.03 2.09 22.48
N VAL A 83 -1.77 2.08 21.37
CA VAL A 83 -1.30 1.52 20.09
C VAL A 83 -0.03 2.23 19.62
N LEU A 84 -0.02 3.56 19.66
CA LEU A 84 1.14 4.37 19.26
C LEU A 84 2.41 3.98 20.03
N SER A 85 2.28 3.69 21.33
CA SER A 85 3.40 3.25 22.18
C SER A 85 3.75 1.76 22.03
N ALA A 86 2.79 0.92 21.62
CA ALA A 86 2.90 -0.52 21.56
C ALA A 86 2.26 -1.06 20.27
N PRO A 87 3.02 -1.11 19.14
CA PRO A 87 2.46 -1.44 17.82
C PRO A 87 1.72 -2.79 17.76
N ALA A 88 2.15 -3.77 18.56
CA ALA A 88 1.51 -5.10 18.64
C ALA A 88 0.04 -5.02 19.11
N THR A 89 -0.32 -4.02 19.90
CA THR A 89 -1.70 -3.82 20.38
C THR A 89 -2.67 -3.48 19.24
N LEU A 90 -2.18 -2.98 18.10
CA LEU A 90 -3.05 -2.70 16.95
C LEU A 90 -3.85 -3.93 16.51
N ALA A 91 -3.28 -5.13 16.64
CA ALA A 91 -3.92 -6.39 16.28
C ALA A 91 -5.26 -6.63 17.01
N SER A 92 -5.45 -6.11 18.23
CA SER A 92 -6.70 -6.29 18.99
C SER A 92 -7.90 -5.51 18.43
N PHE A 93 -7.63 -4.60 17.48
CA PHE A 93 -8.65 -3.84 16.76
C PHE A 93 -9.03 -4.50 15.43
N ALA A 94 -8.39 -5.62 15.06
CA ALA A 94 -8.78 -6.40 13.89
C ALA A 94 -10.25 -6.82 13.97
N GLY A 95 -11.02 -6.55 12.89
CA GLY A 95 -12.44 -6.87 12.80
C GLY A 95 -13.39 -5.88 13.49
N ARG A 96 -12.89 -4.83 14.14
CA ARG A 96 -13.72 -3.75 14.70
C ARG A 96 -14.09 -2.72 13.62
N PRO A 97 -15.26 -2.06 13.71
CA PRO A 97 -15.62 -0.97 12.80
C PRO A 97 -14.70 0.24 13.01
N GLY A 98 -14.56 1.08 11.98
CA GLY A 98 -13.72 2.27 12.07
C GLY A 98 -13.53 3.01 10.75
N THR A 99 -13.61 2.33 9.60
CA THR A 99 -13.49 2.96 8.27
C THR A 99 -14.56 4.04 8.03
N GLN A 100 -15.67 4.00 8.76
CA GLN A 100 -16.69 5.04 8.79
C GLN A 100 -16.16 6.42 9.20
N LEU A 101 -15.01 6.52 9.88
CA LEU A 101 -14.36 7.79 10.19
C LEU A 101 -13.94 8.57 8.93
N LEU A 102 -13.49 7.86 7.89
CA LEU A 102 -12.87 8.48 6.71
C LEU A 102 -13.80 9.49 6.00
N PRO A 103 -15.09 9.19 5.73
CA PRO A 103 -15.99 10.14 5.09
C PRO A 103 -16.64 11.17 6.03
N LEU A 104 -16.40 11.14 7.35
CA LEU A 104 -17.17 11.96 8.31
C LEU A 104 -17.05 13.45 8.04
N ALA A 105 -15.82 13.97 7.92
CA ALA A 105 -15.60 15.40 7.72
C ALA A 105 -16.22 15.90 6.41
N GLU A 106 -16.10 15.12 5.34
CA GLU A 106 -16.73 15.45 4.06
C GLU A 106 -18.26 15.46 4.17
N ARG A 107 -18.85 14.47 4.85
CA ARG A 107 -20.31 14.41 5.08
C ARG A 107 -20.78 15.63 5.88
N ALA A 108 -20.14 15.90 7.03
CA ALA A 108 -20.45 17.02 7.90
C ALA A 108 -20.34 18.37 7.16
N TYR A 109 -19.26 18.55 6.39
CA TYR A 109 -19.05 19.78 5.61
C TYR A 109 -20.12 20.01 4.55
N ARG A 110 -20.50 18.95 3.82
CA ARG A 110 -21.58 19.03 2.81
C ARG A 110 -22.91 19.37 3.45
N THR A 111 -23.22 18.79 4.62
CA THR A 111 -24.42 19.12 5.38
C THR A 111 -24.40 20.58 5.86
N SER A 112 -23.30 21.01 6.49
CA SER A 112 -23.14 22.35 7.09
C SER A 112 -23.16 23.47 6.04
N THR A 113 -22.45 23.28 4.92
CA THR A 113 -22.18 24.36 3.95
C THR A 113 -22.95 24.26 2.64
N ARG A 114 -23.54 23.09 2.34
CA ARG A 114 -24.11 22.74 1.03
C ARG A 114 -23.14 22.84 -0.16
N ASN A 115 -21.84 22.94 0.10
CA ASN A 115 -20.79 23.02 -0.91
C ASN A 115 -20.05 21.69 -1.06
N ALA A 116 -19.39 21.51 -2.20
CA ALA A 116 -18.50 20.37 -2.42
C ALA A 116 -17.28 20.43 -1.49
N TRP A 117 -16.85 19.26 -1.00
CA TRP A 117 -15.61 19.13 -0.23
C TRP A 117 -14.41 19.20 -1.17
N GLN A 118 -13.49 20.12 -0.88
CA GLN A 118 -12.25 20.31 -1.66
C GLN A 118 -11.00 20.26 -0.77
N HIS A 119 -11.18 20.07 0.54
CA HIS A 119 -10.06 20.07 1.47
C HIS A 119 -9.27 18.78 1.36
N GLN A 120 -7.95 18.91 1.27
CA GLN A 120 -7.01 17.80 1.27
C GLN A 120 -6.14 17.93 2.51
N PRO A 121 -6.15 16.93 3.41
CA PRO A 121 -5.27 16.97 4.57
C PRO A 121 -3.80 17.03 4.19
N ALA A 122 -3.00 17.72 5.01
CA ALA A 122 -1.57 17.93 4.76
C ALA A 122 -0.75 16.62 4.70
N VAL A 123 -1.25 15.55 5.33
CA VAL A 123 -0.64 14.22 5.31
C VAL A 123 -1.61 13.19 4.75
N SER A 124 -1.08 12.20 4.04
CA SER A 124 -1.86 11.10 3.52
C SER A 124 -2.11 10.04 4.60
N THR A 125 -3.28 9.39 4.56
CA THR A 125 -3.62 8.25 5.42
C THR A 125 -3.25 6.91 4.80
N ARG A 126 -2.82 6.91 3.53
CA ARG A 126 -2.46 5.69 2.79
C ARG A 126 -1.34 4.93 3.50
N THR A 127 -1.42 3.61 3.44
CA THR A 127 -0.34 2.73 3.91
C THR A 127 0.96 3.05 3.18
N GLY A 128 2.06 3.20 3.95
CA GLY A 128 3.38 3.54 3.42
C GLY A 128 3.56 5.01 3.02
N SER A 129 2.64 5.89 3.43
CA SER A 129 2.77 7.33 3.16
C SER A 129 3.62 8.05 4.20
N ASN A 130 3.79 7.51 5.41
CA ASN A 130 4.70 8.03 6.42
C ASN A 130 6.15 7.62 6.10
N VAL A 131 6.73 8.27 5.09
CA VAL A 131 8.08 7.97 4.59
C VAL A 131 9.12 7.99 5.73
N ALA A 132 8.96 8.89 6.70
CA ALA A 132 9.86 8.99 7.85
C ALA A 132 9.82 7.73 8.75
N ALA A 133 8.63 7.19 9.03
CA ALA A 133 8.48 6.00 9.89
C ALA A 133 8.78 4.69 9.17
N TRP A 134 8.52 4.63 7.85
CA TRP A 134 8.91 3.48 7.04
C TRP A 134 10.43 3.41 6.82
N GLY A 135 11.15 4.53 7.02
CA GLY A 135 12.60 4.59 7.09
C GLY A 135 13.30 4.10 5.82
N ASP A 136 14.60 3.80 5.91
CA ASP A 136 15.39 3.15 4.84
C ASP A 136 14.84 1.75 4.54
N SER A 137 13.73 1.74 3.81
CA SER A 137 13.24 0.59 3.10
C SER A 137 14.31 0.19 2.12
N TRP A 138 14.83 -1.02 2.34
CA TRP A 138 15.81 -1.62 1.44
C TRP A 138 15.12 -2.10 0.16
N LEU A 139 13.79 -2.27 0.16
CA LEU A 139 13.03 -2.71 -1.00
C LEU A 139 11.97 -1.68 -1.38
N ARG A 140 12.18 -1.04 -2.53
CA ARG A 140 11.31 0.01 -3.07
C ARG A 140 10.56 -0.53 -4.30
N PRO A 141 9.34 -1.07 -4.13
CA PRO A 141 8.60 -1.60 -5.25
C PRO A 141 7.95 -0.50 -6.09
N HIS A 142 8.11 -0.59 -7.41
CA HIS A 142 7.44 0.25 -8.41
C HIS A 142 6.53 -0.62 -9.27
N MET A 143 5.26 -0.26 -9.37
CA MET A 143 4.26 -1.07 -10.08
C MET A 143 3.89 -0.45 -11.41
N GLY A 144 3.87 -1.27 -12.46
CA GLY A 144 3.46 -0.92 -13.81
C GLY A 144 2.52 -1.97 -14.39
N THR A 145 1.75 -1.59 -15.40
CA THR A 145 0.85 -2.51 -16.11
C THR A 145 0.71 -2.10 -17.58
N THR A 146 0.57 -3.08 -18.46
CA THR A 146 0.30 -2.90 -19.89
C THR A 146 -0.96 -3.69 -20.28
N THR A 147 -2.13 -3.17 -19.92
CA THR A 147 -3.42 -3.77 -20.29
C THR A 147 -4.08 -2.97 -21.40
N GLY A 148 -4.46 -3.64 -22.50
CA GLY A 148 -5.08 -3.01 -23.67
C GLY A 148 -6.46 -2.38 -23.40
N ASP A 149 -7.15 -2.79 -22.32
CA ASP A 149 -8.43 -2.24 -21.87
C ASP A 149 -8.27 -1.18 -20.76
N GLY A 150 -7.03 -0.82 -20.39
CA GLY A 150 -6.73 0.15 -19.34
C GLY A 150 -7.07 -0.32 -17.92
N ARG A 151 -7.54 -1.55 -17.73
CA ARG A 151 -7.80 -2.11 -16.40
C ARG A 151 -6.62 -2.97 -15.99
N ALA A 152 -5.64 -2.33 -15.34
CA ALA A 152 -4.69 -3.04 -14.51
C ALA A 152 -5.46 -4.07 -13.66
N PRO A 153 -5.00 -5.32 -13.49
CA PRO A 153 -5.55 -6.19 -12.45
C PRO A 153 -5.13 -5.60 -11.11
N ARG A 154 -5.91 -4.61 -10.67
CA ARG A 154 -5.68 -3.74 -9.54
C ARG A 154 -5.38 -4.58 -8.31
N ASP A 155 -6.21 -5.59 -8.08
CA ASP A 155 -6.08 -6.53 -6.97
C ASP A 155 -4.74 -7.27 -7.01
N TYR A 156 -4.28 -7.70 -8.19
CA TYR A 156 -3.00 -8.37 -8.33
C TYR A 156 -1.81 -7.42 -8.04
N MET A 157 -1.84 -6.18 -8.55
CA MET A 157 -0.80 -5.18 -8.26
C MET A 157 -0.74 -4.82 -6.79
N ILE A 158 -1.90 -4.75 -6.16
CA ILE A 158 -2.04 -4.59 -4.73
C ILE A 158 -1.36 -5.75 -4.00
N VAL A 159 -1.66 -7.00 -4.36
CA VAL A 159 -1.02 -8.16 -3.70
C VAL A 159 0.49 -8.09 -3.85
N LEU A 160 1.02 -7.88 -5.06
CA LEU A 160 2.47 -7.81 -5.30
C LEU A 160 3.13 -6.76 -4.40
N ARG A 161 2.47 -5.61 -4.22
CA ARG A 161 2.98 -4.54 -3.35
C ARG A 161 2.95 -4.97 -1.90
N HIS A 162 1.88 -5.63 -1.45
CA HIS A 162 1.79 -6.17 -0.11
C HIS A 162 2.86 -7.23 0.17
N VAL A 163 3.15 -8.12 -0.79
CA VAL A 163 4.25 -9.08 -0.68
C VAL A 163 5.57 -8.33 -0.51
N ALA A 164 5.89 -7.38 -1.40
CA ALA A 164 7.12 -6.61 -1.32
C ALA A 164 7.27 -5.84 0.01
N LEU A 165 6.22 -5.19 0.51
CA LEU A 165 6.24 -4.53 1.82
C LEU A 165 6.43 -5.52 2.98
N THR A 166 5.89 -6.73 2.87
CA THR A 166 6.07 -7.78 3.86
C THR A 166 7.53 -8.26 3.89
N LEU A 167 8.16 -8.44 2.72
CA LEU A 167 9.58 -8.77 2.61
C LEU A 167 10.47 -7.62 3.11
N ASP A 168 10.13 -6.37 2.75
CA ASP A 168 10.86 -5.19 3.22
C ASP A 168 10.90 -5.16 4.75
N ALA A 169 9.78 -5.45 5.40
CA ALA A 169 9.66 -5.42 6.85
C ALA A 169 10.24 -6.66 7.54
N ASP A 170 10.56 -7.75 6.85
CA ASP A 170 11.01 -8.99 7.48
C ASP A 170 12.50 -8.94 7.90
N PRO A 171 12.85 -9.27 9.17
CA PRO A 171 14.24 -9.21 9.63
C PRO A 171 15.19 -10.19 8.92
N ALA A 172 14.72 -11.39 8.55
CA ALA A 172 15.54 -12.36 7.86
C ALA A 172 15.83 -11.91 6.42
N TRP A 173 14.84 -11.33 5.75
CA TRP A 173 15.02 -10.70 4.44
C TRP A 173 15.91 -9.46 4.48
N ARG A 174 15.76 -8.59 5.49
CA ARG A 174 16.70 -7.47 5.72
C ARG A 174 18.13 -7.96 5.95
N ALA A 175 18.31 -9.00 6.77
CA ALA A 175 19.62 -9.58 7.03
C ALA A 175 20.23 -10.24 5.79
N TRP A 176 19.40 -10.90 4.97
CA TRP A 176 19.81 -11.44 3.68
C TRP A 176 20.25 -10.32 2.73
N TRP A 177 19.44 -9.27 2.56
CA TRP A 177 19.77 -8.17 1.67
C TRP A 177 21.04 -7.42 2.09
N ARG A 178 21.29 -7.24 3.38
CA ARG A 178 22.54 -6.62 3.88
C ARG A 178 23.81 -7.30 3.36
N GLN A 179 23.76 -8.59 3.04
CA GLN A 179 24.89 -9.33 2.49
C GLN A 179 25.26 -8.89 1.06
N SER A 180 24.36 -8.20 0.36
CA SER A 180 24.63 -7.57 -0.94
C SER A 180 25.59 -6.39 -0.85
N GLY A 181 25.73 -5.78 0.33
CA GLY A 181 26.47 -4.52 0.52
C GLY A 181 25.79 -3.30 -0.11
N LEU A 182 24.56 -3.41 -0.60
CA LEU A 182 23.77 -2.31 -1.16
C LEU A 182 22.79 -1.77 -0.12
N SER A 183 22.52 -0.47 -0.18
CA SER A 183 21.56 0.20 0.71
C SER A 183 20.12 -0.08 0.33
N ALA A 184 19.82 -0.26 -0.97
CA ALA A 184 18.47 -0.47 -1.46
C ALA A 184 18.38 -1.24 -2.79
N CYS A 185 17.19 -1.80 -3.03
CA CYS A 185 16.72 -2.47 -4.23
C CYS A 185 15.45 -1.74 -4.72
N GLU A 186 15.54 -1.10 -5.86
CA GLU A 186 14.41 -0.54 -6.61
C GLU A 186 13.85 -1.65 -7.50
N LEU A 187 12.73 -2.24 -7.07
CA LEU A 187 12.10 -3.39 -7.73
C LEU A 187 10.95 -2.91 -8.62
N GLY A 188 11.18 -2.80 -9.93
CA GLY A 188 10.12 -2.53 -10.90
C GLY A 188 9.40 -3.82 -11.29
N ILE A 189 8.07 -3.85 -11.19
CA ILE A 189 7.25 -4.99 -11.61
C ILE A 189 6.21 -4.49 -12.61
N VAL A 190 6.25 -5.02 -13.84
CA VAL A 190 5.26 -4.73 -14.88
C VAL A 190 4.40 -5.95 -15.13
N ALA A 191 3.08 -5.76 -15.01
CA ALA A 191 2.10 -6.80 -15.32
C ALA A 191 1.69 -6.71 -16.80
N GLU A 192 1.88 -7.79 -17.55
CA GLU A 192 1.56 -7.86 -18.99
C GLU A 192 0.58 -8.99 -19.32
N GLY A 193 -0.36 -8.72 -20.22
CA GLY A 193 -1.39 -9.65 -20.68
C GLY A 193 -0.85 -10.86 -21.45
N LYS A 194 -1.76 -11.71 -21.97
CA LYS A 194 -1.40 -12.89 -22.77
C LYS A 194 -0.73 -12.46 -24.09
N LEU A 195 0.60 -12.37 -24.07
CA LEU A 195 1.43 -12.42 -25.26
C LEU A 195 2.44 -13.56 -25.05
N ASP A 196 2.52 -14.43 -26.04
CA ASP A 196 3.24 -15.70 -25.99
C ASP A 196 4.72 -15.48 -25.64
N HIS A 197 5.21 -16.27 -24.69
CA HIS A 197 6.49 -16.10 -24.04
C HIS A 197 7.67 -16.37 -24.99
N LEU A 198 8.78 -15.64 -24.82
CA LEU A 198 10.11 -16.22 -24.55
C LEU A 198 10.96 -15.20 -23.73
N ARG A 199 11.44 -15.64 -22.56
CA ARG A 199 12.13 -14.90 -21.48
C ARG A 199 13.47 -14.22 -21.87
N PRO A 200 14.11 -13.39 -20.99
CA PRO A 200 13.60 -12.77 -19.76
C PRO A 200 13.65 -11.24 -19.85
N SER A 201 12.55 -10.55 -19.60
CA SER A 201 12.59 -9.10 -19.35
C SER A 201 12.95 -8.84 -17.88
N ALA A 202 14.13 -9.33 -17.48
CA ALA A 202 14.76 -8.93 -16.22
C ALA A 202 15.91 -7.99 -16.58
N ASP A 203 15.78 -6.72 -16.21
CA ASP A 203 16.87 -5.74 -16.31
C ASP A 203 17.38 -5.47 -14.90
N ILE A 204 18.55 -6.01 -14.57
CA ILE A 204 19.19 -5.85 -13.27
C ILE A 204 20.45 -5.03 -13.46
N ARG A 205 20.49 -3.88 -12.80
CA ARG A 205 21.60 -2.93 -12.89
C ARG A 205 21.94 -2.42 -11.50
N ARG A 206 23.23 -2.24 -11.26
CA ARG A 206 23.71 -1.52 -10.08
C ARG A 206 23.81 -0.03 -10.43
N PHE A 207 23.28 0.82 -9.57
CA PHE A 207 23.40 2.27 -9.66
C PHE A 207 23.87 2.78 -8.30
N ASP A 208 25.13 3.23 -8.25
CA ASP A 208 25.81 3.62 -7.01
C ASP A 208 25.76 2.53 -5.91
N ASP A 209 25.10 2.84 -4.80
CA ASP A 209 24.89 1.99 -3.64
C ASP A 209 23.56 1.21 -3.70
N ARG A 210 22.88 1.21 -4.86
CA ARG A 210 21.56 0.59 -5.06
C ARG A 210 21.54 -0.41 -6.20
N LEU A 211 20.58 -1.31 -6.15
CA LEU A 211 20.18 -2.17 -7.26
C LEU A 211 18.89 -1.63 -7.87
N LYS A 212 18.81 -1.54 -9.19
CA LYS A 212 17.56 -1.41 -9.93
C LYS A 212 17.30 -2.72 -10.65
N ALA A 213 16.16 -3.34 -10.36
CA ALA A 213 15.78 -4.63 -10.92
C ALA A 213 14.35 -4.53 -11.45
N ASN A 214 14.18 -4.56 -12.77
CA ASN A 214 12.88 -4.48 -13.41
C ASN A 214 12.50 -5.85 -13.98
N PHE A 215 11.28 -6.29 -13.70
CA PHE A 215 10.73 -7.57 -14.14
C PHE A 215 9.38 -7.37 -14.82
N THR A 216 9.09 -8.21 -15.81
CA THR A 216 7.72 -8.40 -16.30
C THR A 216 7.14 -9.69 -15.73
N CYS A 217 5.90 -9.65 -15.25
CA CYS A 217 5.14 -10.83 -14.84
C CYS A 217 3.86 -10.96 -15.66
N ALA A 218 3.43 -12.20 -15.92
CA ALA A 218 2.19 -12.46 -16.64
C ALA A 218 0.97 -12.18 -15.76
N LEU A 219 -0.10 -11.66 -16.36
CA LEU A 219 -1.36 -11.47 -15.64
C LEU A 219 -1.93 -12.81 -15.12
N PRO A 220 -2.61 -12.79 -13.96
CA PRO A 220 -3.42 -13.91 -13.51
C PRO A 220 -4.49 -14.23 -14.55
N THR A 221 -4.60 -15.51 -14.93
CA THR A 221 -5.65 -15.98 -15.83
C THR A 221 -6.72 -16.71 -15.02
N GLY A 222 -7.95 -16.21 -15.10
CA GLY A 222 -9.12 -16.82 -14.47
C GLY A 222 -9.64 -16.07 -13.23
N PRO A 223 -10.95 -16.12 -12.96
CA PRO A 223 -11.59 -15.39 -11.85
C PRO A 223 -11.27 -15.94 -10.46
N ASP A 224 -10.82 -17.21 -10.35
CA ASP A 224 -10.54 -17.89 -9.07
C ASP A 224 -9.03 -18.05 -8.78
N ALA A 225 -8.17 -17.25 -9.42
CA ALA A 225 -6.74 -17.34 -9.16
C ALA A 225 -6.44 -16.91 -7.72
N ASP A 226 -5.78 -17.77 -6.94
CA ASP A 226 -5.21 -17.43 -5.64
C ASP A 226 -4.08 -16.39 -5.83
N LEU A 227 -4.49 -15.11 -5.90
CA LEU A 227 -3.61 -13.99 -6.16
C LEU A 227 -2.50 -13.87 -5.10
N PRO A 228 -2.77 -14.01 -3.77
CA PRO A 228 -1.73 -14.08 -2.75
C PRO A 228 -0.65 -15.10 -3.04
N THR A 229 -1.01 -16.37 -3.26
CA THR A 229 -0.04 -17.44 -3.50
C THR A 229 0.77 -17.18 -4.77
N ARG A 230 0.13 -16.70 -5.84
CA ARG A 230 0.82 -16.38 -7.10
C ARG A 230 1.79 -15.23 -6.93
N ALA A 231 1.38 -14.12 -6.31
CA ALA A 231 2.24 -12.96 -6.09
C ALA A 231 3.44 -13.31 -5.20
N VAL A 232 3.25 -14.16 -4.18
CA VAL A 232 4.35 -14.69 -3.37
C VAL A 232 5.37 -15.43 -4.24
N ALA A 233 4.89 -16.36 -5.07
CA ALA A 233 5.76 -17.14 -5.94
C ALA A 233 6.53 -16.25 -6.93
N GLU A 234 5.86 -15.25 -7.52
CA GLU A 234 6.43 -14.32 -8.50
C GLU A 234 7.51 -13.43 -7.87
N VAL A 235 7.20 -12.74 -6.76
CA VAL A 235 8.20 -11.89 -6.08
C VAL A 235 9.37 -12.73 -5.58
N ARG A 236 9.12 -13.94 -5.07
CA ARG A 236 10.19 -14.84 -4.66
C ARG A 236 11.08 -15.22 -5.84
N ALA A 237 10.51 -15.60 -6.99
CA ALA A 237 11.27 -15.92 -8.19
C ALA A 237 12.12 -14.73 -8.68
N MET A 238 11.60 -13.50 -8.61
CA MET A 238 12.38 -12.28 -8.93
C MET A 238 13.60 -12.16 -8.01
N PHE A 239 13.44 -12.40 -6.71
CA PHE A 239 14.55 -12.38 -5.76
C PHE A 239 15.51 -13.55 -5.91
N GLU A 240 15.07 -14.71 -6.41
CA GLU A 240 15.96 -15.81 -6.79
C GLU A 240 16.87 -15.38 -7.94
N VAL A 241 16.33 -14.70 -8.95
CA VAL A 241 17.11 -14.14 -10.06
C VAL A 241 18.10 -13.07 -9.58
N ILE A 242 17.64 -12.14 -8.72
CA ILE A 242 18.53 -11.13 -8.10
C ILE A 242 19.63 -11.82 -7.30
N GLY A 243 19.27 -12.79 -6.46
CA GLY A 243 20.21 -13.53 -5.62
C GLY A 243 21.27 -14.24 -6.45
N GLN A 244 20.88 -14.89 -7.53
CA GLN A 244 21.82 -15.53 -8.46
C GLN A 244 22.72 -14.50 -9.15
N ALA A 245 22.16 -13.39 -9.67
CA ALA A 245 22.92 -12.34 -10.33
C ALA A 245 23.94 -11.66 -9.40
N MET A 246 23.63 -11.58 -8.11
CA MET A 246 24.46 -10.97 -7.09
C MET A 246 25.31 -11.95 -6.29
N SER A 247 25.23 -13.26 -6.58
CA SER A 247 25.88 -14.34 -5.81
C SER A 247 25.54 -14.31 -4.31
N LEU A 248 24.29 -13.99 -3.97
CA LEU A 248 23.75 -14.03 -2.60
C LEU A 248 23.42 -15.47 -2.18
N PRO A 249 23.38 -15.77 -0.87
CA PRO A 249 22.95 -17.08 -0.40
C PRO A 249 21.46 -17.34 -0.71
N ALA A 250 21.03 -18.58 -0.46
CA ALA A 250 19.63 -18.98 -0.62
C ALA A 250 18.67 -18.02 0.11
N LEU A 251 17.51 -17.77 -0.51
CA LEU A 251 16.51 -16.88 0.04
C LEU A 251 15.99 -17.37 1.40
N PRO A 252 15.72 -16.45 2.35
CA PRO A 252 15.04 -16.80 3.59
C PRO A 252 13.65 -17.40 3.33
N PRO A 253 13.04 -18.04 4.34
CA PRO A 253 11.63 -18.42 4.29
C PRO A 253 10.74 -17.21 3.92
N THR A 254 9.72 -17.44 3.11
CA THR A 254 8.75 -16.39 2.81
C THR A 254 7.92 -16.13 4.08
N PRO A 255 7.86 -14.88 4.59
CA PRO A 255 6.96 -14.54 5.67
C PRO A 255 5.49 -14.74 5.24
N PRO A 256 4.57 -15.03 6.17
CA PRO A 256 3.16 -15.14 5.86
C PRO A 256 2.65 -13.82 5.26
N VAL A 257 2.02 -13.91 4.09
CA VAL A 257 1.47 -12.74 3.40
C VAL A 257 0.03 -12.53 3.87
N PRO A 258 -0.34 -11.30 4.28
CA PRO A 258 -1.71 -10.97 4.65
C PRO A 258 -2.71 -11.33 3.56
N ALA A 259 -3.92 -11.75 3.94
CA ALA A 259 -5.03 -11.67 3.02
C ALA A 259 -5.23 -10.21 2.57
N LEU A 260 -5.58 -10.02 1.31
CA LEU A 260 -5.86 -8.70 0.77
C LEU A 260 -6.99 -8.03 1.56
N PRO A 261 -6.78 -6.80 2.06
CA PRO A 261 -7.90 -6.01 2.55
C PRO A 261 -8.95 -5.79 1.47
N SER A 262 -10.22 -5.66 1.85
CA SER A 262 -11.32 -5.32 0.94
C SER A 262 -11.33 -3.84 0.50
N ASP A 263 -10.50 -2.99 1.12
CA ASP A 263 -10.46 -1.54 0.97
C ASP A 263 -9.05 -1.03 0.61
N VAL A 264 -8.27 -1.83 -0.14
CA VAL A 264 -6.89 -1.43 -0.45
C VAL A 264 -6.90 -0.13 -1.27
N PRO A 265 -6.18 0.92 -0.81
CA PRO A 265 -6.01 2.14 -1.58
C PRO A 265 -5.41 1.85 -2.96
N GLU A 266 -5.72 2.73 -3.91
CA GLU A 266 -5.14 2.68 -5.25
C GLU A 266 -3.61 2.61 -5.15
N VAL A 267 -3.05 1.53 -5.67
CA VAL A 267 -1.62 1.47 -5.98
C VAL A 267 -1.41 2.48 -7.11
N PRO A 268 -0.51 3.46 -6.95
CA PRO A 268 -0.07 4.25 -8.09
C PRO A 268 0.62 3.27 -9.05
N VAL A 269 -0.15 2.82 -10.02
CA VAL A 269 0.33 1.96 -11.11
C VAL A 269 0.60 2.90 -12.26
N THR A 270 1.84 2.95 -12.71
CA THR A 270 2.15 3.67 -13.95
C THR A 270 1.47 2.91 -15.08
N THR A 271 0.54 3.58 -15.77
CA THR A 271 -0.10 3.08 -16.98
C THR A 271 0.52 3.79 -18.17
N LYS A 272 1.23 3.04 -19.02
CA LYS A 272 1.70 3.55 -20.32
C LYS A 272 0.98 2.75 -21.39
N ALA A 273 0.29 3.45 -22.29
CA ALA A 273 -0.18 2.80 -23.50
C ALA A 273 1.03 2.25 -24.25
N LEU A 274 0.98 0.98 -24.63
CA LEU A 274 1.99 0.43 -25.52
C LEU A 274 1.93 1.26 -26.83
N PRO A 275 3.07 1.76 -27.34
CA PRO A 275 3.09 2.40 -28.64
C PRO A 275 2.49 1.43 -29.66
N SER A 276 1.68 1.93 -30.60
CA SER A 276 1.21 1.13 -31.73
C SER A 276 2.44 0.54 -32.42
N ALA A 277 2.62 -0.77 -32.32
CA ALA A 277 3.72 -1.43 -32.99
C ALA A 277 3.60 -1.17 -34.51
N PRO A 278 4.70 -0.86 -35.22
CA PRO A 278 4.75 -1.03 -36.67
C PRO A 278 4.24 -2.44 -37.01
N GLN A 279 3.45 -2.60 -38.08
CA GLN A 279 2.85 -3.90 -38.46
C GLN A 279 3.87 -5.05 -38.57
N ASP A 280 5.15 -4.73 -38.81
CA ASP A 280 6.23 -5.72 -38.88
C ASP A 280 6.71 -6.24 -37.50
N LEU A 281 6.30 -5.60 -36.40
CA LEU A 281 6.61 -5.97 -35.00
C LEU A 281 5.43 -6.66 -34.29
N GLU A 282 4.27 -6.85 -34.94
CA GLU A 282 3.14 -7.59 -34.38
C GLU A 282 3.49 -9.06 -34.04
N ALA A 283 4.55 -9.61 -34.65
CA ALA A 283 5.08 -10.92 -34.30
C ALA A 283 5.90 -10.95 -32.99
N GLN A 284 6.17 -9.79 -32.39
CA GLN A 284 7.06 -9.62 -31.25
C GLN A 284 6.40 -8.84 -30.09
N GLY A 285 5.16 -9.15 -29.74
CA GLY A 285 4.39 -8.45 -28.69
C GLY A 285 5.07 -8.41 -27.31
N TYR A 286 6.04 -7.51 -27.12
CA TYR A 286 6.92 -7.45 -25.96
C TYR A 286 7.20 -6.00 -25.56
N LEU A 287 7.26 -5.75 -24.26
CA LEU A 287 8.06 -4.65 -23.71
C LEU A 287 9.55 -5.00 -23.88
N THR A 288 10.23 -4.28 -24.76
CA THR A 288 11.70 -4.35 -24.87
C THR A 288 12.35 -3.85 -23.57
N LEU A 289 13.58 -4.29 -23.30
CA LEU A 289 14.40 -3.80 -22.18
C LEU A 289 14.50 -2.26 -22.17
N ALA A 290 14.55 -1.64 -23.35
CA ALA A 290 14.52 -0.18 -23.51
C ALA A 290 13.17 0.43 -23.09
N GLN A 291 12.04 -0.19 -23.43
CA GLN A 291 10.72 0.29 -23.02
C GLN A 291 10.50 0.16 -21.51
N ILE A 292 11.04 -0.88 -20.86
CA ILE A 292 11.00 -1.04 -19.41
C ILE A 292 11.81 0.06 -18.72
N GLN A 293 12.96 0.41 -19.29
CA GLN A 293 13.77 1.54 -18.81
C GLN A 293 13.06 2.86 -18.96
N GLU A 294 12.38 3.11 -20.07
CA GLU A 294 11.54 4.31 -20.20
C GLU A 294 10.32 4.30 -19.26
N PHE A 295 9.86 3.13 -18.81
CA PHE A 295 8.68 3.01 -17.96
C PHE A 295 8.97 3.44 -16.51
N PHE A 296 10.19 3.19 -16.04
CA PHE A 296 10.63 3.49 -14.66
C PHE A 296 11.84 4.44 -14.60
N GLY A 297 12.24 5.00 -15.74
CA GLY A 297 13.41 5.89 -15.90
C GLY A 297 13.21 7.25 -15.29
#